data_AF-A0A183CM70-F1
#
_entry.id   AF-A0A183CM70-F1
#
_cell.length_a   1.000
_cell.length_b   1.000
_cell.length_c   1.000
_cell.angle_alpha   90.00
_cell.angle_beta   90.00
_cell.angle_gamma   90.00
#
_symmetry.space_group_name_H-M   'P 1'
#
loop_
_entity.id
_entity.type
_entity.pdbx_description
1 polymer ?
#
loop_
_entity_poly.entity_id
_entity_poly.type
_entity_poly.pdbx_seq_one_letter_code
_entity_poly.pdbx_strand_id
1 'polypeptide(L)'
;MNRLIGDQQITVSAHWLLSDSPVVNRMLSVEMKEKRERTLNLDGLGIEMEQFKTFLEAISMPAHPKNVVNLLKLADYFQVDWLKERCEAHLINCVEIPAIERFQLIERYQLNKLKVSLENILLI
;
A
#
# COMPACT_ATOMS: atom_id res chain seq x y z
N MET A 1 -8.20 0.00 17.09
CA MET A 1 -8.36 1.24 16.31
C MET A 1 -9.59 1.09 15.47
N ASN A 2 -10.42 2.11 15.37
CA ASN A 2 -11.64 2.04 14.58
C ASN A 2 -11.39 2.79 13.26
N ARG A 3 -11.98 2.37 12.15
CA ARG A 3 -11.83 3.02 10.83
C ARG A 3 -13.13 3.68 10.42
N LEU A 4 -13.09 4.73 9.61
CA LEU A 4 -14.26 5.23 8.88
C LEU A 4 -13.93 5.29 7.37
N ILE A 5 -14.78 4.68 6.54
CA ILE A 5 -14.96 5.04 5.13
C ILE A 5 -16.46 5.14 4.88
N GLY A 6 -16.99 6.31 4.51
CA GLY A 6 -18.44 6.50 4.47
C GLY A 6 -19.12 6.03 5.77
N ASP A 7 -20.17 5.20 5.69
CA ASP A 7 -20.89 4.64 6.85
C ASP A 7 -20.29 3.32 7.40
N GLN A 8 -19.24 2.76 6.78
CA GLN A 8 -18.66 1.48 7.19
C GLN A 8 -17.43 1.67 8.09
N GLN A 9 -17.44 0.97 9.23
CA GLN A 9 -16.36 0.96 10.20
C GLN A 9 -15.83 -0.46 10.41
N ILE A 10 -14.50 -0.60 10.43
CA ILE A 10 -13.84 -1.82 10.88
C ILE A 10 -12.93 -1.50 12.06
N THR A 11 -12.87 -2.40 13.02
CA THR A 11 -11.94 -2.32 14.15
C THR A 11 -10.78 -3.25 13.91
N VAL A 12 -9.56 -2.71 13.95
CA VAL A 12 -8.33 -3.45 13.67
C VAL A 12 -7.31 -3.26 14.77
N SER A 13 -6.47 -4.28 14.98
CA SER A 13 -5.27 -4.14 15.78
C SER A 13 -4.27 -3.32 14.98
N ALA A 14 -3.89 -2.16 15.54
CA ALA A 14 -2.94 -1.27 14.88
C ALA A 14 -1.47 -1.68 15.09
N HIS A 15 -1.21 -2.78 15.81
CA HIS A 15 0.15 -3.18 16.18
C HIS A 15 1.09 -3.26 14.97
N TRP A 16 0.70 -4.00 13.94
CA TRP A 16 1.50 -4.15 12.72
C TRP A 16 1.63 -2.84 11.93
N LEU A 17 0.55 -2.06 11.85
CA LEU A 17 0.58 -0.76 11.18
C LEU A 17 1.50 0.25 11.90
N LEU A 18 1.46 0.30 13.23
CA LEU A 18 2.32 1.19 14.02
C LEU A 18 3.80 0.81 13.88
N SER A 19 4.09 -0.50 13.80
CA SER A 19 5.43 -1.02 13.57
C SER A 19 5.96 -0.65 12.19
N ASP A 20 5.14 -0.85 11.16
CA ASP A 20 5.64 -0.89 9.78
C ASP A 20 5.32 0.36 8.96
N SER A 21 4.42 1.23 9.44
CA SER A 21 4.05 2.49 8.80
C SER A 21 4.48 3.68 9.65
N PRO A 22 5.55 4.41 9.26
CA PRO A 22 5.94 5.67 9.89
C PRO A 22 4.82 6.71 9.87
N VAL A 23 4.00 6.70 8.81
CA VAL A 23 2.82 7.58 8.66
C VAL A 23 1.79 7.31 9.75
N VAL A 24 1.39 6.04 9.92
CA VAL A 24 0.41 5.65 10.94
C VAL A 24 0.99 5.88 12.34
N ASN A 25 2.26 5.52 12.56
CA ASN A 25 2.94 5.78 13.82
C ASN A 25 2.90 7.27 14.19
N ARG A 26 3.19 8.16 13.22
CA ARG A 26 3.11 9.61 13.45
C ARG A 26 1.68 10.06 13.73
N MET A 27 0.70 9.67 12.92
CA MET A 27 -0.72 10.04 13.09
C MET A 27 -1.26 9.71 14.49
N LEU A 28 -0.69 8.69 15.14
CA LEU A 28 -1.22 8.16 16.40
C LEU A 28 -0.34 8.42 17.62
N SER A 29 0.91 8.82 17.40
CA SER A 29 1.84 9.13 18.49
C SER A 29 1.79 10.62 18.89
N VAL A 30 1.49 11.52 17.94
CA VAL A 30 1.37 12.97 18.21
C VAL A 30 -0.08 13.42 18.37
N GLU A 31 -0.32 14.63 18.88
CA GLU A 31 -1.66 15.20 19.14
C GLU A 31 -2.45 15.58 17.87
N MET A 32 -2.58 14.63 16.95
CA MET A 32 -3.41 14.72 15.76
C MET A 32 -4.84 14.24 16.03
N LYS A 33 -5.75 14.53 15.09
CA LYS A 33 -7.15 14.12 15.17
C LYS A 33 -7.27 12.60 15.28
N GLU A 34 -6.45 11.88 14.53
CA GLU A 34 -6.39 10.42 14.43
C GLU A 34 -6.07 9.78 15.79
N LYS A 35 -5.12 10.35 16.55
CA LYS A 35 -4.82 9.90 17.93
C LYS A 35 -6.00 10.11 18.87
N ARG A 36 -6.60 11.29 18.85
CA ARG A 36 -7.71 11.67 19.75
C ARG A 36 -8.95 10.82 19.50
N GLU A 37 -9.28 10.59 18.22
CA GLU A 37 -10.45 9.82 17.79
C GLU A 37 -10.16 8.33 17.66
N ARG A 38 -8.90 7.91 17.79
CA ARG A 38 -8.41 6.55 17.51
C ARG A 38 -8.93 6.01 16.18
N THR A 39 -8.99 6.90 15.19
CA THR A 39 -9.63 6.66 13.89
C THR A 39 -8.81 7.20 12.74
N LEU A 40 -8.66 6.39 11.69
CA LEU A 40 -8.09 6.80 10.41
C LEU A 40 -9.22 6.97 9.40
N ASN A 41 -9.35 8.17 8.84
CA ASN A 41 -10.26 8.43 7.73
C ASN A 41 -9.51 8.25 6.40
N LEU A 42 -10.00 7.36 5.55
CA LEU A 42 -9.43 7.07 4.23
C LEU A 42 -10.29 7.59 3.06
N ASP A 43 -11.32 8.39 3.37
CA ASP A 43 -12.10 9.13 2.39
C ASP A 43 -11.18 10.02 1.53
N GLY A 44 -11.51 10.15 0.25
CA GLY A 44 -10.70 10.93 -0.69
C GLY A 44 -9.47 10.21 -1.24
N LEU A 45 -9.08 9.05 -0.68
CA LEU A 45 -7.99 8.25 -1.26
C LEU A 45 -8.46 7.35 -2.42
N GLY A 46 -9.78 7.22 -2.62
CA GLY A 46 -10.35 6.27 -3.59
C GLY A 46 -9.91 4.84 -3.28
N ILE A 47 -9.99 4.46 -2.00
CA ILE A 47 -9.66 3.12 -1.50
C ILE A 47 -10.94 2.53 -0.92
N GLU A 48 -11.31 1.36 -1.41
CA GLU A 48 -12.45 0.62 -0.89
C GLU A 48 -12.10 -0.13 0.40
N MET A 49 -13.13 -0.52 1.15
CA MET A 49 -12.97 -1.26 2.41
C MET A 49 -12.18 -2.55 2.22
N GLU A 50 -12.53 -3.34 1.20
CA GLU A 50 -11.91 -4.63 0.89
C GLU A 50 -10.44 -4.51 0.46
N GLN A 51 -10.10 -3.44 -0.26
CA GLN A 51 -8.70 -3.17 -0.64
C GLN A 51 -7.82 -2.92 0.59
N PHE A 52 -8.34 -2.17 1.56
CA PHE A 52 -7.60 -1.94 2.80
C PHE A 52 -7.54 -3.18 3.69
N LYS A 53 -8.59 -4.01 3.74
CA LYS A 53 -8.52 -5.32 4.42
C LYS A 53 -7.41 -6.19 3.81
N THR A 54 -7.34 -6.24 2.48
CA THR A 54 -6.27 -6.96 1.76
C THR A 54 -4.88 -6.43 2.14
N PHE A 55 -4.75 -5.12 2.33
CA PHE A 55 -3.51 -4.50 2.80
C PHE A 55 -3.16 -4.90 4.25
N LEU A 56 -4.12 -4.90 5.17
CA LEU A 56 -3.91 -5.37 6.54
C LEU A 56 -3.52 -6.85 6.59
N GLU A 57 -4.17 -7.67 5.78
CA GLU A 57 -3.81 -9.08 5.61
C GLU A 57 -2.39 -9.21 5.09
N ALA A 58 -2.00 -8.46 4.07
CA ALA A 58 -0.66 -8.52 3.51
C ALA A 58 0.44 -8.14 4.52
N ILE A 59 0.17 -7.17 5.41
CA ILE A 59 1.11 -6.78 6.47
C ILE A 59 1.18 -7.84 7.58
N SER A 60 0.04 -8.41 7.97
CA SER A 60 -0.01 -9.39 9.07
C SER A 60 0.38 -10.82 8.66
N MET A 61 0.18 -11.19 7.41
CA MET A 61 0.46 -12.50 6.83
C MET A 61 0.96 -12.30 5.39
N PRO A 62 2.27 -12.45 5.12
CA PRO A 62 2.86 -12.23 3.80
C PRO A 62 2.41 -13.26 2.75
N ALA A 63 1.18 -13.15 2.25
CA ALA A 63 0.66 -13.95 1.15
C ALA A 63 1.08 -13.36 -0.21
N HIS A 64 0.66 -14.02 -1.29
CA HIS A 64 0.80 -13.45 -2.64
C HIS A 64 -0.18 -12.28 -2.78
N PRO A 65 0.27 -11.12 -3.27
CA PRO A 65 -0.56 -9.94 -3.36
C PRO A 65 -1.66 -10.17 -4.40
N LYS A 66 -2.90 -10.32 -3.95
CA LYS A 66 -4.06 -10.14 -4.84
C LYS A 66 -4.19 -8.65 -5.14
N ASN A 67 -4.36 -8.30 -6.40
CA ASN A 67 -4.53 -6.91 -6.83
C ASN A 67 -3.33 -6.01 -6.43
N VAL A 68 -2.15 -6.37 -6.93
CA VAL A 68 -0.85 -5.74 -6.59
C VAL A 68 -0.84 -4.22 -6.74
N VAL A 69 -1.61 -3.65 -7.67
CA VAL A 69 -1.65 -2.19 -7.89
C VAL A 69 -2.33 -1.47 -6.73
N ASN A 70 -3.43 -2.00 -6.22
CA ASN A 70 -4.12 -1.43 -5.05
C ASN A 70 -3.26 -1.57 -3.80
N LEU A 71 -2.59 -2.71 -3.66
CA LEU A 71 -1.68 -2.94 -2.55
C LEU A 71 -0.47 -1.99 -2.60
N LEU A 72 0.10 -1.76 -3.79
CA LEU A 72 1.18 -0.81 -4.02
C LEU A 72 0.76 0.62 -3.63
N LYS A 73 -0.42 1.06 -4.07
CA LYS A 73 -0.97 2.38 -3.73
C LYS A 73 -1.06 2.58 -2.21
N LEU A 74 -1.53 1.57 -1.49
CA LEU A 74 -1.65 1.57 -0.04
C LEU A 74 -0.29 1.53 0.66
N ALA A 75 0.62 0.67 0.19
CA ALA A 75 1.98 0.57 0.73
C ALA A 75 2.76 1.88 0.57
N ASP A 76 2.63 2.54 -0.59
CA ASP A 76 3.22 3.85 -0.84
C ASP A 76 2.62 4.95 0.05
N TYR A 77 1.28 5.03 0.13
CA TYR A 77 0.58 6.02 0.96
C TYR A 77 0.96 5.91 2.43
N PHE A 78 1.00 4.69 2.96
CA PHE A 78 1.35 4.42 4.36
C PHE A 78 2.86 4.28 4.59
N GLN A 79 3.69 4.43 3.56
CA GLN A 79 5.16 4.27 3.64
C GLN A 79 5.58 2.94 4.28
N VAL A 80 4.93 1.85 3.86
CA VAL A 80 5.31 0.48 4.24
C VAL A 80 6.29 -0.03 3.19
N ASP A 81 7.54 0.41 3.30
CA ASP A 81 8.57 0.26 2.26
C ASP A 81 8.79 -1.21 1.86
N TRP A 82 8.86 -2.12 2.83
CA TRP A 82 9.05 -3.55 2.55
C TRP A 82 7.92 -4.14 1.70
N LEU A 83 6.68 -3.67 1.90
CA LEU A 83 5.52 -4.13 1.14
C LEU A 83 5.51 -3.51 -0.25
N LYS A 84 5.92 -2.24 -0.37
CA LYS A 84 6.12 -1.56 -1.65
C LYS A 84 7.17 -2.28 -2.50
N GLU A 85 8.31 -2.66 -1.90
CA GLU A 85 9.34 -3.45 -2.56
C GLU A 85 8.84 -4.84 -2.99
N ARG A 86 7.99 -5.48 -2.17
CA ARG A 86 7.37 -6.77 -2.51
C ARG A 86 6.41 -6.64 -3.70
N CYS A 87 5.61 -5.57 -3.75
CA CYS A 87 4.76 -5.27 -4.90
C CYS A 87 5.60 -5.04 -6.16
N GLU A 88 6.70 -4.30 -6.03
CA GLU A 88 7.63 -4.04 -7.13
C GLU A 88 8.25 -5.34 -7.68
N ALA A 89 8.72 -6.23 -6.80
CA ALA A 89 9.26 -7.53 -7.19
C ALA A 89 8.24 -8.39 -7.93
N HIS A 90 6.96 -8.34 -7.54
CA HIS A 90 5.90 -9.03 -8.25
C HIS A 90 5.65 -8.42 -9.63
N LEU A 91 5.66 -7.09 -9.75
CA LEU A 91 5.44 -6.37 -11.01
C LEU A 91 6.52 -6.64 -12.07
N ILE A 92 7.76 -6.97 -11.68
CA ILE A 92 8.84 -7.32 -12.61
C ILE A 92 8.44 -8.50 -13.51
N ASN A 93 7.87 -9.54 -12.92
CA ASN A 93 7.49 -10.77 -13.62
C ASN A 93 5.99 -10.87 -13.94
N CYS A 94 5.22 -9.81 -13.68
CA CYS A 94 3.79 -9.79 -13.91
C CYS A 94 3.48 -9.75 -15.42
N VAL A 95 2.77 -10.77 -15.90
CA VAL A 95 2.33 -10.88 -17.30
C VAL A 95 0.91 -10.35 -17.48
N GLU A 96 0.15 -10.28 -16.38
CA GLU A 96 -1.24 -9.81 -16.34
C GLU A 96 -1.35 -8.29 -16.52
N ILE A 97 -0.29 -7.54 -16.19
CA ILE A 97 -0.22 -6.09 -16.35
C ILE A 97 0.70 -5.75 -17.53
N PRO A 98 0.17 -5.15 -18.61
CA PRO A 98 0.96 -4.75 -19.78
C PRO A 98 2.15 -3.86 -19.41
N ALA A 99 3.23 -3.95 -20.19
CA ALA A 99 4.45 -3.17 -19.94
C ALA A 99 4.18 -1.65 -19.88
N ILE A 100 3.30 -1.13 -20.75
CA ILE A 100 2.93 0.29 -20.75
C ILE A 100 2.28 0.73 -19.44
N GLU A 101 1.42 -0.08 -18.85
CA GLU A 101 0.81 0.19 -17.55
C GLU A 101 1.86 0.11 -16.43
N ARG A 102 2.79 -0.85 -16.51
CA ARG A 102 3.91 -0.94 -15.55
C ARG A 102 4.83 0.29 -15.61
N PHE A 103 5.05 0.89 -16.78
CA PHE A 103 5.79 2.15 -16.90
C PHE A 103 5.10 3.30 -16.17
N GLN A 104 3.78 3.42 -16.27
CA GLN A 104 3.02 4.44 -15.53
C GLN A 104 3.14 4.25 -14.01
N LEU A 105 3.22 3.00 -13.53
CA LEU A 105 3.43 2.70 -12.12
C LEU A 105 4.82 3.10 -11.65
N ILE A 106 5.86 2.92 -12.48
CA ILE A 106 7.23 3.36 -12.16
C ILE A 106 7.27 4.85 -11.86
N GLU A 107 6.71 5.67 -12.75
CA GLU A 107 6.72 7.12 -12.60
C GLU A 107 5.94 7.56 -11.36
N ARG A 108 4.76 6.97 -11.16
CA ARG A 108 3.86 7.33 -10.07
C ARG A 108 4.40 6.97 -8.69
N TYR A 109 5.00 5.78 -8.55
CA TYR A 109 5.39 5.23 -7.26
C TYR A 109 6.91 5.12 -7.08
N GLN A 110 7.71 5.65 -8.01
CA GLN A 110 9.18 5.64 -7.97
C GLN A 110 9.75 4.21 -7.83
N LEU A 111 9.31 3.30 -8.70
CA LEU A 111 9.70 1.89 -8.69
C LEU A 111 11.04 1.68 -9.42
N ASN A 112 12.14 1.91 -8.73
CA ASN A 112 13.49 1.87 -9.32
C ASN A 112 13.93 0.47 -9.77
N LYS A 113 13.62 -0.60 -9.02
CA LYS A 113 13.98 -1.98 -9.40
C LYS A 113 13.18 -2.41 -10.63
N LEU A 114 11.89 -2.05 -10.70
CA LEU A 114 11.06 -2.33 -11.88
C LEU A 114 11.55 -1.53 -13.09
N LYS A 115 11.94 -0.27 -12.91
CA LYS A 115 12.53 0.56 -13.97
C LYS A 115 13.74 -0.10 -14.59
N VAL A 116 14.74 -0.44 -13.77
CA VAL A 116 15.96 -1.11 -14.22
C VAL A 116 15.64 -2.42 -14.95
N SER A 117 14.69 -3.19 -14.43
CA SER A 117 14.31 -4.46 -15.05
C SER A 117 13.64 -4.30 -16.42
N LEU A 118 12.76 -3.30 -16.61
CA LEU A 118 12.07 -3.09 -17.88
C LEU A 118 12.99 -2.46 -18.93
N GLU A 119 13.88 -1.55 -18.54
CA GLU A 119 14.89 -0.97 -19.44
C GLU A 119 15.81 -2.05 -20.01
N ASN A 120 16.20 -3.04 -19.19
CA ASN A 120 16.99 -4.17 -19.64
C ASN A 120 16.27 -5.07 -20.67
N ILE A 121 14.93 -5.15 -20.65
CA ILE A 121 14.15 -5.95 -21.60
C ILE A 121 14.01 -5.24 -22.95
N LEU A 122 13.95 -3.91 -22.97
CA LEU A 122 13.81 -3.12 -24.20
C LEU A 122 15.12 -2.95 -24.98
N LEU A 123 16.26 -3.30 -24.37
CA LEU A 123 17.59 -3.25 -24.99
C LEU A 123 18.01 -4.59 -25.65
N ILE A 124 17.10 -5.57 -25.70
CA ILE A 124 17.28 -6.90 -26.34
C ILE A 124 16.34 -7.00 -27.53
#